data_AF-A0A7J8MFX0-F1
#
_entry.id   AF-A0A7J8MFX0-F1
#
_cell.length_a   1.000
_cell.length_b   1.000
_cell.length_c   1.000
_cell.angle_alpha   90.00
_cell.angle_beta   90.00
_cell.angle_gamma   90.00
#
_symmetry.space_group_name_H-M   'P 1'
#
loop_
_entity.id
_entity.type
_entity.pdbx_description
1 polymer ?
#
loop_
_entity_poly.entity_id
_entity_poly.type
_entity_poly.pdbx_seq_one_letter_code
_entity_poly.pdbx_strand_id
1 'polypeptide(L)'
;MNNSGTLQKVDLWYDWPHGRNFNIIQNQLGKLLYDLEWDNGTSFIYTLDSNKECRVLHFDVGILRPNWLDGANYLGQQQKDGFLCNVWEKVDFIWYYEDVVTKRPVFWAFYTGYTAHVMTFEVGAVLEDSKWQAPVYCFKEADGKRNQALIESLGSSDHLHGKLMRQISSGASMTI
;
A
#
# COMPACT_ATOMS: atom_id res chain seq x y z
N MET A 1 4.18 0.29 9.81
CA MET A 1 5.02 1.08 10.74
C MET A 1 5.27 0.30 12.03
N ASN A 2 6.39 0.55 12.70
CA ASN A 2 6.87 -0.22 13.85
C ASN A 2 6.16 0.15 15.17
N ASN A 3 5.69 -0.84 15.95
CA ASN A 3 5.06 -0.65 17.27
C ASN A 3 5.84 -1.35 18.42
N SER A 4 7.04 -1.90 18.17
CA SER A 4 7.82 -2.65 19.17
C SER A 4 8.64 -1.76 20.12
N GLY A 5 8.58 -0.43 19.97
CA GLY A 5 9.43 0.53 20.69
C GLY A 5 10.85 0.67 20.10
N THR A 6 11.14 0.05 18.96
CA THR A 6 12.46 0.15 18.30
C THR A 6 12.52 1.39 17.40
N LEU A 7 13.66 2.10 17.45
CA LEU A 7 13.88 3.29 16.64
C LEU A 7 14.12 2.93 15.16
N GLN A 8 13.57 3.76 14.28
CA GLN A 8 13.78 3.69 12.84
C GLN A 8 13.94 5.10 12.27
N LYS A 9 14.78 5.23 11.25
CA LYS A 9 14.82 6.42 10.39
C LYS A 9 13.99 6.12 9.14
N VAL A 10 13.12 7.05 8.76
CA VAL A 10 12.34 6.95 7.53
C VAL A 10 12.63 8.15 6.65
N ASP A 11 13.09 7.90 5.43
CA ASP A 11 13.09 8.90 4.37
C ASP A 11 11.80 8.71 3.56
N LEU A 12 10.88 9.68 3.65
CA LEU A 12 9.57 9.64 3.02
C LEU A 12 9.52 10.54 1.79
N TRP A 13 9.27 9.95 0.63
CA TRP A 13 9.03 10.65 -0.62
C TRP A 13 7.54 10.64 -0.95
N TYR A 14 6.96 11.80 -1.19
CA TYR A 14 5.54 11.96 -1.43
C TYR A 14 5.31 12.72 -2.74
N ASP A 15 4.66 12.07 -3.70
CA ASP A 15 4.40 12.60 -5.04
C ASP A 15 2.93 12.35 -5.42
N TRP A 16 2.07 13.19 -4.86
CA TRP A 16 0.62 13.12 -5.07
C TRP A 16 0.19 13.25 -6.54
N PRO A 17 0.73 14.17 -7.36
CA PRO A 17 0.34 14.26 -8.77
C PRO A 17 0.54 12.96 -9.56
N HIS A 18 1.53 12.13 -9.16
CA HIS A 18 1.78 10.81 -9.74
C HIS A 18 1.27 9.65 -8.87
N GLY A 19 0.45 9.94 -7.86
CA GLY A 19 -0.25 8.93 -7.06
C GLY A 19 0.69 7.97 -6.34
N ARG A 20 1.81 8.44 -5.79
CA ARG A 20 2.83 7.55 -5.19
C ARG A 20 3.45 8.11 -3.91
N ASN A 21 3.68 7.20 -2.97
CA ASN A 21 4.32 7.47 -1.68
C ASN A 21 5.38 6.39 -1.42
N PHE A 22 6.57 6.77 -0.96
CA PHE A 22 7.67 5.84 -0.81
C PHE A 22 8.43 6.06 0.49
N ASN A 23 8.31 5.09 1.40
CA ASN A 23 9.06 5.07 2.66
C ASN A 23 10.31 4.21 2.50
N ILE A 24 11.47 4.80 2.75
CA ILE A 24 12.75 4.08 2.89
C ILE A 24 13.07 4.00 4.37
N ILE A 25 12.94 2.80 4.94
CA ILE A 25 12.89 2.56 6.39
C ILE A 25 14.16 1.85 6.84
N GLN A 26 15.01 2.55 7.59
CA GLN A 26 16.17 1.99 8.24
C GLN A 26 15.87 1.70 9.72
N ASN A 27 15.72 0.43 10.06
CA ASN A 27 15.60 -0.02 11.45
C ASN A 27 16.97 0.01 12.14
N GLN A 28 17.00 0.31 13.44
CA GLN A 28 18.21 0.16 14.24
C GLN A 28 18.71 -1.31 14.19
N LEU A 29 19.92 -1.51 13.65
CA LEU A 29 20.56 -2.84 13.48
C LEU A 29 19.75 -3.84 12.63
N GLY A 30 18.77 -3.35 11.86
CA GLY A 30 17.91 -4.16 11.00
C GLY A 30 18.17 -3.95 9.51
N LYS A 31 17.46 -4.74 8.71
CA LYS A 31 17.45 -4.61 7.25
C LYS A 31 16.81 -3.29 6.81
N LEU A 32 17.34 -2.75 5.72
CA LEU A 32 16.75 -1.62 5.00
C LEU A 32 15.49 -2.10 4.28
N LEU A 33 14.36 -1.51 4.64
CA LEU A 33 13.05 -1.83 4.10
C LEU A 33 12.58 -0.71 3.19
N TYR A 34 11.90 -1.10 2.13
CA TYR A 34 11.30 -0.22 1.14
C TYR A 34 9.80 -0.47 1.16
N ASP A 35 8.99 0.56 1.37
CA ASP A 35 7.53 0.50 1.33
C ASP A 35 7.03 1.49 0.27
N LEU A 36 6.80 0.97 -0.93
CA LEU A 36 6.33 1.71 -2.10
C LEU A 36 4.80 1.57 -2.19
N GLU A 37 4.09 2.67 -2.05
CA GLU A 37 2.65 2.75 -2.01
C GLU A 37 2.13 3.51 -3.23
N TRP A 38 1.10 2.99 -3.87
CA TRP A 38 0.39 3.61 -4.97
C TRP A 38 -1.01 4.06 -4.54
N ASP A 39 -1.54 5.08 -5.21
CA ASP A 39 -2.85 5.68 -4.93
C ASP A 39 -4.04 4.73 -5.15
N ASN A 40 -3.82 3.63 -5.88
CA ASN A 40 -4.77 2.53 -6.01
C ASN A 40 -4.89 1.65 -4.75
N GLY A 41 -4.17 1.98 -3.67
CA GLY A 41 -4.18 1.24 -2.40
C GLY A 41 -3.15 0.13 -2.30
N THR A 42 -2.41 -0.19 -3.36
CA THR A 42 -1.38 -1.23 -3.31
C THR A 42 -0.11 -0.71 -2.64
N SER A 43 0.43 -1.48 -1.70
CA SER A 43 1.73 -1.28 -1.05
C SER A 43 2.64 -2.47 -1.31
N PHE A 44 3.88 -2.20 -1.70
CA PHE A 44 4.95 -3.17 -1.89
C PHE A 44 6.01 -2.96 -0.81
N ILE A 45 6.10 -3.90 0.13
CA ILE A 45 7.09 -3.89 1.21
C ILE A 45 8.19 -4.89 0.86
N TYR A 46 9.41 -4.42 0.57
CA TYR A 46 10.48 -5.28 0.07
C TYR A 46 11.88 -4.93 0.59
N THR A 47 12.82 -5.84 0.37
CA THR A 47 14.27 -5.63 0.56
C THR A 47 14.99 -5.69 -0.78
N LEU A 48 16.02 -4.88 -0.99
CA LEU A 48 16.87 -4.93 -2.20
C LEU A 48 18.15 -5.78 -2.02
N ASP A 49 18.32 -6.39 -0.85
CA ASP A 49 19.44 -7.29 -0.55
C ASP A 49 19.31 -8.65 -1.26
N SER A 50 20.26 -9.54 -1.01
CA SER A 50 20.27 -10.87 -1.61
C SER A 50 19.05 -11.73 -1.27
N ASN A 51 18.34 -11.42 -0.18
CA ASN A 51 17.18 -12.20 0.26
C ASN A 51 15.95 -11.92 -0.60
N LYS A 52 15.87 -10.74 -1.22
CA LYS A 52 14.80 -10.33 -2.15
C LYS A 52 13.40 -10.63 -1.60
N GLU A 53 13.17 -10.20 -0.36
CA GLU A 53 11.89 -10.40 0.29
C GLU A 53 10.89 -9.38 -0.26
N CYS A 54 9.63 -9.80 -0.47
CA CYS A 54 8.55 -8.89 -0.81
C CYS A 54 7.23 -9.35 -0.19
N ARG A 55 6.44 -8.37 0.28
CA ARG A 55 5.06 -8.54 0.71
C ARG A 55 4.22 -7.48 0.01
N VAL A 56 3.14 -7.91 -0.64
CA VAL A 56 2.17 -7.01 -1.27
C VAL A 56 0.95 -6.88 -0.36
N LEU A 57 0.57 -5.64 -0.07
CA LEU A 57 -0.59 -5.28 0.74
C LEU A 57 -1.56 -4.42 -0.07
N HIS A 58 -2.82 -4.42 0.34
CA HIS A 58 -3.83 -3.51 -0.17
C HIS A 58 -4.47 -2.77 1.00
N PHE A 59 -4.51 -1.44 0.92
CA PHE A 59 -5.11 -0.54 1.87
C PHE A 59 -6.17 0.30 1.16
N ASP A 60 -7.44 0.12 1.50
CA ASP A 60 -8.56 0.81 0.85
C ASP A 60 -8.46 2.34 0.91
N VAL A 61 -7.77 2.87 1.92
CA VAL A 61 -7.56 4.32 2.11
C VAL A 61 -6.56 4.93 1.13
N GLY A 62 -5.62 4.11 0.61
CA GLY A 62 -4.52 4.55 -0.25
C GLY A 62 -3.51 5.45 0.45
N ILE A 63 -2.74 6.20 -0.35
CA ILE A 63 -1.78 7.19 0.15
C ILE A 63 -2.52 8.42 0.70
N LEU A 64 -1.86 9.13 1.62
CA LEU A 64 -2.42 10.34 2.24
C LEU A 64 -2.78 11.37 1.17
N ARG A 65 -4.02 11.90 1.18
CA ARG A 65 -4.48 12.89 0.21
C ARG A 65 -4.11 14.31 0.64
N PRO A 66 -3.96 15.30 -0.25
CA PRO A 66 -3.64 16.69 0.14
C PRO A 66 -4.64 17.30 1.12
N ASN A 67 -5.91 16.91 1.05
CA ASN A 67 -6.98 17.38 1.93
C ASN A 67 -7.26 16.43 3.11
N TRP A 68 -6.30 15.59 3.51
CA TRP A 68 -6.51 14.56 4.53
C TRP A 68 -6.98 15.09 5.89
N LEU A 69 -6.78 16.38 6.19
CA LEU A 69 -7.28 17.06 7.39
C LEU A 69 -8.77 17.44 7.33
N ASP A 70 -9.46 17.27 6.20
CA ASP A 70 -10.88 17.60 6.07
C ASP A 70 -11.71 16.84 7.12
N GLY A 71 -12.42 17.56 7.98
CA GLY A 71 -13.18 16.96 9.09
C GLY A 71 -12.34 16.50 10.29
N ALA A 72 -11.09 16.95 10.42
CA ALA A 72 -10.30 16.80 11.64
C ALA A 72 -10.78 17.74 12.75
N ASN A 73 -10.61 17.32 13.99
CA ASN A 73 -10.89 18.12 15.18
C ASN A 73 -9.66 18.96 15.53
N TYR A 74 -9.81 20.27 15.64
CA TYR A 74 -8.75 21.13 16.17
C TYR A 74 -8.73 21.09 17.69
N LEU A 75 -7.57 20.80 18.27
CA LEU A 75 -7.39 20.62 19.72
C LEU A 75 -6.67 21.80 20.40
N GLY A 76 -6.32 22.84 19.66
CA GLY A 76 -5.59 24.00 20.17
C GLY A 76 -4.09 23.94 19.84
N GLN A 77 -3.31 24.73 20.58
CA GLN A 77 -1.87 24.88 20.35
C GLN A 77 -1.04 24.26 21.48
N GLN A 78 0.08 23.62 21.13
CA GLN A 78 0.98 22.99 22.09
C GLN A 78 2.45 23.12 21.65
N GLN A 79 3.37 23.16 22.62
CA GLN A 79 4.80 23.10 22.34
C GLN A 79 5.21 21.65 22.03
N LYS A 80 5.90 21.44 20.90
CA LYS A 80 6.44 20.13 20.51
C LYS A 80 7.74 20.30 19.75
N ASP A 81 8.78 19.58 20.17
CA ASP A 81 10.11 19.56 19.54
C ASP A 81 10.71 20.96 19.27
N GLY A 82 10.40 21.93 20.13
CA GLY A 82 10.85 23.33 20.00
C GLY A 82 9.93 24.25 19.19
N PHE A 83 8.82 23.74 18.65
CA PHE A 83 7.85 24.49 17.84
C PHE A 83 6.53 24.70 18.58
N LEU A 84 5.88 25.84 18.37
CA LEU A 84 4.47 26.03 18.71
C LEU A 84 3.63 25.44 17.58
N CYS A 85 2.88 24.39 17.90
CA CYS A 85 2.13 23.62 16.91
C CYS A 85 0.63 23.78 17.07
N ASN A 86 -0.10 23.91 15.95
CA ASN A 86 -1.51 23.55 15.87
C ASN A 86 -1.63 22.03 16.02
N VAL A 87 -2.57 21.58 16.85
CA VAL A 87 -2.82 20.15 17.07
C VAL A 87 -4.17 19.75 16.48
N TRP A 88 -4.16 18.71 15.67
CA TRP A 88 -5.34 18.15 15.03
C TRP A 88 -5.49 16.68 15.40
N GLU A 89 -6.71 16.23 15.63
CA GLU A 89 -7.07 14.83 15.77
C GLU A 89 -7.91 14.42 14.56
N LYS A 90 -7.62 13.25 13.99
CA LYS A 90 -8.40 12.68 12.89
C LYS A 90 -8.79 11.25 13.21
N VAL A 91 -10.10 11.00 13.17
CA VAL A 91 -10.77 9.69 13.32
C VAL A 91 -10.30 8.87 14.53
N ASP A 92 -9.98 9.55 15.65
CA ASP A 92 -9.44 8.98 16.89
C ASP A 92 -8.21 8.07 16.68
N PHE A 93 -7.51 8.27 15.56
CA PHE A 93 -6.46 7.38 15.07
C PHE A 93 -5.11 8.10 15.03
N ILE A 94 -5.09 9.36 14.56
CA ILE A 94 -3.89 10.19 14.41
C ILE A 94 -4.06 11.52 15.15
N TRP A 95 -2.99 11.92 15.84
CA TRP A 95 -2.74 13.28 16.28
C TRP A 95 -1.60 13.89 15.47
N TYR A 96 -1.87 15.05 14.88
CA TYR A 96 -0.97 15.74 13.97
C TYR A 96 -0.62 17.12 14.51
N TYR A 97 0.68 17.38 14.53
CA TYR A 97 1.26 18.61 15.03
C TYR A 97 1.89 19.35 13.85
N GLU A 98 1.37 20.54 13.59
CA GLU A 98 1.79 21.41 12.51
C GLU A 98 2.31 22.71 13.08
N ASP A 99 3.52 23.14 12.69
CA ASP A 99 4.05 24.43 13.11
C ASP A 99 3.09 25.57 12.74
N VAL A 100 2.72 26.39 13.72
CA VAL A 100 1.80 27.52 13.55
C VAL A 100 2.31 28.51 12.51
N VAL A 101 3.63 28.71 12.41
CA VAL A 101 4.23 29.70 11.51
C VAL A 101 4.34 29.17 10.09
N THR A 102 5.03 28.05 9.90
CA THR A 102 5.35 27.54 8.55
C THR A 102 4.30 26.61 7.96
N LYS A 103 3.33 26.16 8.76
CA LYS A 103 2.34 25.14 8.39
C LYS A 103 2.97 23.80 7.99
N ARG A 104 4.18 23.52 8.46
CA ARG A 104 4.90 22.27 8.18
C ARG A 104 4.62 21.23 9.24
N PRO A 105 4.66 19.93 8.87
CA PRO A 105 4.53 18.85 9.83
C PRO A 105 5.72 18.85 10.80
N VAL A 106 5.43 18.72 12.09
CA VAL A 106 6.44 18.62 13.16
C VAL A 106 6.43 17.24 13.78
N PHE A 107 5.24 16.72 14.11
CA PHE A 107 5.11 15.46 14.83
C PHE A 107 3.79 14.76 14.53
N TRP A 108 3.82 13.43 14.58
CA TRP A 108 2.67 12.56 14.44
C TRP A 108 2.64 11.57 15.59
N ALA A 109 1.47 11.37 16.20
CA ALA A 109 1.21 10.26 17.09
C ALA A 109 0.03 9.44 16.58
N PHE A 110 0.16 8.13 16.68
CA PHE A 110 -0.86 7.17 16.27
C PHE A 110 -1.40 6.47 17.51
N TYR A 111 -2.67 6.06 17.49
CA TYR A 111 -3.32 5.36 18.60
C TYR A 111 -2.61 4.05 19.02
N THR A 112 -1.78 3.47 18.13
CA THR A 112 -0.96 2.29 18.42
C THR A 112 0.24 2.58 19.34
N GLY A 113 0.50 3.85 19.67
CA GLY A 113 1.70 4.29 20.37
C GLY A 113 2.90 4.57 19.46
N TYR A 114 2.76 4.36 18.14
CA TYR A 114 3.79 4.81 17.19
C TYR A 114 3.81 6.34 17.14
N THR A 115 5.01 6.89 17.14
CA THR A 115 5.24 8.32 17.03
C THR A 115 6.29 8.60 15.97
N ALA A 116 6.12 9.67 15.21
CA ALA A 116 7.05 10.12 14.21
C ALA A 116 7.42 11.59 14.46
N HIS A 117 8.73 11.84 14.55
CA HIS A 117 9.30 13.17 14.69
C HIS A 117 9.86 13.59 13.33
N VAL A 118 9.44 14.75 12.82
CA VAL A 118 9.94 15.26 11.54
C VAL A 118 11.29 15.93 11.77
N MET A 119 12.35 15.34 11.22
CA MET A 119 13.71 15.88 11.33
C MET A 119 14.03 16.89 10.22
N THR A 120 13.57 16.63 9.00
CA THR A 120 13.81 17.45 7.80
C THR A 120 12.56 17.45 6.93
N PHE A 121 12.26 18.58 6.30
CA PHE A 121 11.11 18.72 5.40
C PHE A 121 11.45 19.61 4.21
N GLU A 122 11.51 19.01 3.02
CA GLU A 122 11.97 19.64 1.79
C GLU A 122 10.87 19.61 0.72
N VAL A 123 10.22 20.75 0.51
CA VAL A 123 9.20 20.90 -0.54
C VAL A 123 9.89 20.96 -1.89
N GLY A 124 9.42 20.16 -2.84
CA GLY A 124 9.94 20.13 -4.21
C GLY A 124 11.14 19.22 -4.42
N ALA A 125 11.56 18.46 -3.39
CA ALA A 125 12.52 17.37 -3.58
C ALA A 125 11.91 16.30 -4.49
N VAL A 126 12.69 15.83 -5.46
CA VAL A 126 12.25 14.85 -6.47
C VAL A 126 13.14 13.61 -6.40
N LEU A 127 12.49 12.44 -6.39
CA LEU A 127 13.16 11.16 -6.54
C LEU A 127 13.11 10.72 -8.01
N GLU A 128 14.23 10.17 -8.51
CA GLU A 128 14.33 9.66 -9.87
C GLU A 128 13.22 8.66 -10.19
N ASP A 129 12.57 8.80 -11.35
CA ASP A 129 11.39 8.04 -11.73
C ASP A 129 11.61 6.51 -11.66
N SER A 130 12.81 6.05 -11.98
CA SER A 130 13.23 4.65 -11.92
C SER A 130 13.13 4.03 -10.52
N LYS A 131 13.19 4.84 -9.46
CA LYS A 131 13.11 4.38 -8.06
C LYS A 131 11.69 4.08 -7.60
N TRP A 132 10.68 4.55 -8.34
CA TRP A 132 9.27 4.35 -8.01
C TRP A 132 8.71 3.02 -8.53
N GLN A 133 9.56 2.12 -9.03
CA GLN A 133 9.16 0.82 -9.55
C GLN A 133 9.36 -0.27 -8.49
N ALA A 134 8.31 -1.04 -8.24
CA ALA A 134 8.41 -2.24 -7.41
C ALA A 134 9.30 -3.29 -8.12
N PRO A 135 10.13 -4.03 -7.38
CA PRO A 135 10.96 -5.07 -7.98
C PRO A 135 10.15 -6.20 -8.62
N VAL A 136 10.66 -6.79 -9.70
CA VAL A 136 9.98 -7.86 -10.46
C VAL A 136 9.58 -9.06 -9.59
N TYR A 137 10.35 -9.39 -8.54
CA TYR A 137 10.02 -10.51 -7.67
C TYR A 137 8.79 -10.28 -6.79
N CYS A 138 8.32 -9.04 -6.63
CA CYS A 138 7.06 -8.73 -5.94
C CYS A 138 5.82 -9.20 -6.69
N PHE A 139 5.94 -9.51 -7.99
CA PHE A 139 4.81 -9.91 -8.83
C PHE A 139 4.68 -11.44 -8.98
N LYS A 140 5.63 -12.22 -8.44
CA LYS A 140 5.69 -13.68 -8.64
C LYS A 140 4.58 -14.47 -7.94
N GLU A 141 4.02 -13.96 -6.84
CA GLU A 141 2.87 -14.60 -6.18
C GLU A 141 1.57 -14.44 -7.00
N ALA A 142 1.49 -13.43 -7.86
CA ALA A 142 0.38 -13.28 -8.80
C ALA A 142 0.41 -14.34 -9.91
N ASP A 143 1.58 -14.83 -10.29
CA ASP A 143 1.70 -15.89 -11.31
C ASP A 143 1.13 -17.23 -10.83
N GLY A 144 1.30 -17.57 -9.54
CA GLY A 144 0.69 -18.78 -8.97
C GLY A 144 -0.83 -18.77 -9.02
N LYS A 145 -1.45 -17.64 -8.63
CA LYS A 145 -2.92 -17.47 -8.64
C LYS A 145 -3.49 -17.29 -10.05
N ARG A 146 -2.76 -16.61 -10.95
CA ARG A 146 -3.15 -16.44 -12.36
C ARG A 146 -3.05 -17.76 -13.14
N ASN A 147 -2.02 -18.56 -12.88
CA ASN A 147 -1.90 -19.90 -13.46
C ASN A 147 -3.02 -20.82 -12.95
N GLN A 148 -3.38 -20.74 -11.67
CA GLN A 148 -4.53 -21.47 -11.12
C GLN A 148 -5.85 -21.05 -11.79
N ALA A 149 -6.12 -19.74 -11.91
CA ALA A 149 -7.31 -19.22 -12.57
C ALA A 149 -7.36 -19.53 -14.08
N LEU A 150 -6.21 -19.55 -14.77
CA LEU A 150 -6.11 -19.98 -16.18
C LEU A 150 -6.33 -21.49 -16.34
N ILE A 151 -5.78 -22.31 -15.44
CA ILE A 151 -6.01 -23.76 -15.41
C ILE A 151 -7.49 -24.07 -15.13
N GLU A 152 -8.13 -23.35 -14.22
CA GLU A 152 -9.57 -23.47 -13.94
C GLU A 152 -10.44 -23.02 -15.14
N SER A 153 -10.05 -21.94 -15.82
CA SER A 153 -10.72 -21.46 -17.04
C SER A 153 -10.57 -22.45 -18.20
N LEU A 154 -9.43 -23.11 -18.35
CA LEU A 154 -9.19 -24.10 -19.40
C LEU A 154 -9.85 -25.45 -19.08
N GLY A 155 -9.81 -25.88 -17.81
CA GLY A 155 -10.47 -27.09 -17.31
C GLY A 155 -12.00 -27.04 -17.40
N SER A 156 -12.60 -25.85 -17.39
CA SER A 156 -14.04 -25.69 -17.61
C SER A 156 -14.47 -25.80 -19.09
N SER A 157 -13.52 -25.77 -20.04
CA SER A 157 -13.83 -25.89 -21.47
C SER A 157 -13.96 -27.34 -21.97
N ASP A 158 -13.33 -28.31 -21.27
CA ASP A 158 -13.39 -29.73 -21.64
C ASP A 158 -14.72 -30.41 -21.29
N HIS A 159 -15.55 -29.80 -20.43
CA HIS A 159 -16.88 -30.33 -20.12
C HIS A 159 -17.98 -29.94 -21.10
N LEU A 160 -17.71 -29.06 -22.07
CA LEU A 160 -18.70 -28.63 -23.08
C LEU A 160 -18.64 -29.43 -24.39
N HIS A 161 -17.56 -30.17 -24.67
CA HIS A 161 -17.44 -30.97 -25.90
C HIS A 161 -17.97 -32.42 -25.79
N GLY A 162 -18.36 -32.88 -24.59
CA GLY A 162 -18.71 -34.29 -24.36
C GLY A 162 -20.19 -34.68 -24.50
N LYS A 163 -21.12 -33.76 -24.80
CA LYS A 163 -22.57 -34.03 -24.70
C LYS A 163 -23.41 -33.87 -25.97
N LEU A 164 -22.80 -33.80 -27.14
CA LEU A 164 -23.55 -33.72 -28.40
C LEU A 164 -23.08 -34.74 -29.44
N MET A 165 -23.11 -36.03 -29.14
CA MET A 165 -23.20 -37.10 -30.16
C MET A 165 -23.64 -38.43 -29.50
N ARG A 166 -24.95 -38.68 -29.42
CA ARG A 166 -25.51 -40.04 -29.51
C ARG A 166 -26.79 -40.02 -30.32
N GLN A 167 -26.56 -40.14 -31.63
CA GLN A 167 -27.35 -40.76 -32.69
C GLN A 167 -28.85 -41.02 -32.46
N ILE A 168 -29.61 -40.33 -33.31
CA ILE A 168 -30.85 -40.79 -33.94
C ILE A 168 -30.51 -41.85 -35.01
N SER A 169 -31.18 -43.00 -34.97
CA SER A 169 -31.49 -43.89 -36.12
C SER A 169 -32.17 -45.16 -35.59
N SER A 170 -33.29 -45.69 -36.05
CA SER A 170 -34.22 -45.40 -37.15
C SER A 170 -35.46 -46.31 -36.97
N GLY A 171 -36.60 -45.98 -37.59
CA GLY A 171 -37.88 -46.75 -37.57
C GLY A 171 -37.81 -48.13 -38.24
N ALA A 172 -38.89 -48.92 -38.40
CA ALA A 172 -40.32 -48.60 -38.50
C ALA A 172 -41.22 -49.87 -38.44
N SER A 173 -42.55 -49.65 -38.28
CA SER A 173 -43.73 -50.44 -38.73
C SER A 173 -44.05 -51.79 -38.04
N MET A 174 -45.30 -52.26 -37.85
CA MET A 174 -46.62 -51.97 -38.44
C MET A 174 -47.73 -52.64 -37.58
N THR A 175 -48.96 -52.12 -37.68
CA THR A 175 -50.30 -52.66 -37.29
C THR A 175 -50.46 -54.16 -37.66
N ILE A 176 -51.17 -55.04 -36.95
CA ILE A 176 -52.54 -55.05 -36.36
C ILE A 176 -52.51 -55.77 -35.01
#